data_AF-A0AAV7JTK4-F1
#
_entry.id   AF-A0AAV7JTK4-F1
#
_cell.length_a   1.000
_cell.length_b   1.000
_cell.length_c   1.000
_cell.angle_alpha   90.00
_cell.angle_beta   90.00
_cell.angle_gamma   90.00
#
_symmetry.space_group_name_H-M   'P 1'
#
loop_
_entity.id
_entity.type
_entity.pdbx_description
1 polymer ?
#
loop_
_entity_poly.entity_id
_entity_poly.type
_entity_poly.pdbx_seq_one_letter_code
_entity_poly.pdbx_strand_id
1 'polypeptide(L)'
;MHLSILFIILSLSLPVVVSKQCEYITDCTGVPIHNESIYVRCYDGQCQCKTDDYCFQYTPDSDYPCTILKVCNEYSHTTDTCTNPNGYDWRTAFILSLLLSGTGAANFYINRYELAVPQLFLLTLAFVLQVTIICIRLWARKKKVDEDGFLCVMCCSAMILTIILLVIVLTSVTWWIVDTVLIYLNQRLDGNGCHLSKSS
;
A
#
# COMPACT_ATOMS: atom_id res chain seq x y z
N MET A 1 -3.69 31.60 -30.14
CA MET A 1 -4.35 30.43 -30.76
C MET A 1 -3.91 29.11 -30.11
N HIS A 2 -3.76 29.05 -28.77
CA HIS A 2 -3.33 27.84 -28.05
C HIS A 2 -4.15 27.50 -26.79
N LEU A 3 -5.15 28.31 -26.43
CA LEU A 3 -6.01 28.02 -25.26
C LEU A 3 -7.22 27.12 -25.59
N SER A 4 -7.59 26.98 -26.85
CA SER A 4 -8.83 26.31 -27.26
C SER A 4 -8.71 24.78 -27.33
N ILE A 5 -7.49 24.24 -27.34
CA ILE A 5 -7.25 22.78 -27.44
C ILE A 5 -7.28 22.13 -26.05
N LEU A 6 -6.97 22.87 -24.97
CA LEU A 6 -7.00 22.31 -23.61
C LEU A 6 -8.43 22.05 -23.08
N PHE A 7 -9.42 22.79 -23.56
CA PHE A 7 -10.83 22.61 -23.14
C PHE A 7 -11.52 21.40 -23.79
N ILE A 8 -11.06 20.98 -24.96
CA ILE A 8 -11.61 19.81 -25.67
C ILE A 8 -11.10 18.50 -25.06
N ILE A 9 -9.89 18.50 -24.47
CA ILE A 9 -9.35 17.30 -23.81
C ILE A 9 -9.96 17.12 -22.40
N LEU A 10 -10.39 18.21 -21.74
CA LEU A 10 -11.05 18.12 -20.43
C LEU A 10 -12.52 17.66 -20.48
N SER A 11 -13.13 17.59 -21.66
CA SER A 11 -14.56 17.25 -21.83
C SER A 11 -14.82 15.79 -22.28
N LEU A 12 -13.78 14.97 -22.44
CA LEU A 12 -13.86 13.62 -23.03
C LEU A 12 -13.69 12.46 -22.04
N SER A 13 -13.77 12.70 -20.73
CA SER A 13 -13.72 11.63 -19.73
C SER A 13 -14.72 11.83 -18.58
N LEU A 14 -15.95 12.22 -18.91
CA LEU A 14 -17.07 11.82 -18.06
C LEU A 14 -17.50 10.44 -18.56
N PRO A 15 -17.32 9.35 -17.78
CA PRO A 15 -17.89 8.07 -18.16
C PRO A 15 -19.38 8.31 -18.39
N VAL A 16 -19.85 8.05 -19.60
CA VAL A 16 -21.29 8.02 -19.89
C VAL A 16 -21.82 6.82 -19.13
N VAL A 17 -22.31 7.06 -17.92
CA VAL A 17 -22.97 6.08 -17.08
C VAL A 17 -24.35 5.86 -17.69
N VAL A 18 -24.51 4.83 -18.51
CA VAL A 18 -25.84 4.34 -18.89
C VAL A 18 -26.41 3.63 -17.67
N SER A 19 -27.06 4.40 -16.80
CA SER A 19 -27.51 3.91 -15.51
C SER A 19 -28.78 3.06 -15.64
N LYS A 20 -28.73 1.85 -15.09
CA LYS A 20 -29.93 1.10 -14.73
C LYS A 20 -30.73 1.88 -13.67
N GLN A 21 -32.05 1.88 -13.79
CA GLN A 21 -32.92 2.48 -12.77
C GLN A 21 -32.94 1.61 -11.51
N CYS A 22 -32.92 2.23 -10.34
CA CYS A 22 -33.06 1.58 -9.04
C CYS A 22 -34.04 2.34 -8.15
N GLU A 23 -34.75 1.61 -7.30
CA GLU A 23 -35.53 2.16 -6.18
C GLU A 23 -34.82 1.86 -4.86
N TYR A 24 -34.13 0.73 -4.80
CA TYR A 24 -33.39 0.25 -3.65
C TYR A 24 -31.97 -0.20 -4.03
N ILE A 25 -31.06 -0.25 -3.05
CA ILE A 25 -29.68 -0.72 -3.27
C ILE A 25 -29.65 -2.18 -3.73
N THR A 26 -30.64 -2.99 -3.34
CA THR A 26 -30.80 -4.38 -3.78
C THR A 26 -30.98 -4.53 -5.29
N ASP A 27 -31.52 -3.51 -5.96
CA ASP A 27 -31.70 -3.51 -7.41
C ASP A 27 -30.35 -3.39 -8.14
N CYS A 28 -29.34 -2.85 -7.45
CA CYS A 28 -28.00 -2.66 -7.98
C CYS A 28 -27.11 -3.90 -7.83
N THR A 29 -27.29 -4.69 -6.77
CA THR A 29 -26.36 -5.78 -6.40
C THR A 29 -27.00 -7.16 -6.36
N GLY A 30 -28.32 -7.25 -6.25
CA GLY A 30 -29.05 -8.50 -6.09
C GLY A 30 -28.89 -9.15 -4.72
N VAL A 31 -28.17 -8.50 -3.81
CA VAL A 31 -27.91 -8.97 -2.45
C VAL A 31 -28.46 -7.93 -1.46
N PRO A 32 -29.09 -8.34 -0.36
CA PRO A 32 -29.51 -7.41 0.70
C PRO A 32 -28.29 -6.75 1.34
N ILE A 33 -27.95 -5.55 0.87
CA ILE A 33 -26.93 -4.68 1.46
C ILE A 33 -27.64 -3.62 2.30
N HIS A 34 -27.01 -3.18 3.39
CA HIS A 34 -27.51 -2.03 4.14
C HIS A 34 -27.67 -0.79 3.24
N ASN A 35 -28.78 -0.07 3.44
CA ASN A 35 -29.12 1.14 2.69
C ASN A 35 -28.08 2.28 2.80
N GLU A 36 -27.04 2.11 3.63
CA GLU A 36 -25.97 3.09 3.87
C GLU A 36 -24.59 2.63 3.36
N SER A 37 -24.52 1.59 2.52
CA SER A 37 -23.23 1.11 2.01
C SER A 37 -22.41 2.23 1.38
N ILE A 38 -21.11 2.22 1.70
CA ILE A 38 -20.15 3.17 1.15
C ILE A 38 -19.81 2.83 -0.31
N TYR A 39 -20.01 1.58 -0.73
CA TYR A 39 -19.56 1.06 -2.02
C TYR A 39 -20.62 1.01 -3.09
N VAL A 40 -21.89 0.82 -2.71
CA VAL A 40 -22.99 0.81 -3.67
C VAL A 40 -24.11 1.68 -3.14
N ARG A 41 -24.62 2.57 -3.98
CA ARG A 41 -25.74 3.44 -3.65
C ARG A 41 -26.71 3.54 -4.82
N CYS A 42 -27.99 3.61 -4.50
CA CYS A 42 -29.00 4.10 -5.43
C CYS A 42 -29.16 5.60 -5.19
N TYR A 43 -28.71 6.43 -6.12
CA TYR A 43 -28.77 7.89 -6.01
C TYR A 43 -29.50 8.46 -7.23
N ASP A 44 -30.56 9.24 -7.00
CA ASP A 44 -31.40 9.80 -8.06
C ASP A 44 -31.98 8.73 -9.02
N GLY A 45 -32.37 7.61 -8.44
CA GLY A 45 -32.87 6.46 -9.20
C GLY A 45 -31.81 5.75 -10.04
N GLN A 46 -30.52 6.01 -9.80
CA GLN A 46 -29.39 5.45 -10.55
C GLN A 46 -28.43 4.67 -9.67
N CYS A 47 -27.99 3.49 -10.15
CA CYS A 47 -27.00 2.68 -9.46
C CYS A 47 -25.60 3.30 -9.60
N GLN A 48 -25.01 3.70 -8.48
CA GLN A 48 -23.62 4.13 -8.39
C GLN A 48 -22.82 3.07 -7.63
N CYS A 49 -21.83 2.47 -8.29
CA CYS A 49 -20.83 1.65 -7.61
C CYS A 49 -19.52 2.42 -7.47
N LYS A 50 -18.99 2.48 -6.27
CA LYS A 50 -17.63 2.95 -6.00
C LYS A 50 -16.65 1.89 -6.48
N THR A 51 -16.07 2.13 -7.64
CA THR A 51 -15.09 1.23 -8.27
C THR A 51 -13.67 1.40 -7.72
N ASP A 52 -13.43 2.49 -6.97
CA ASP A 52 -12.10 2.84 -6.44
C ASP A 52 -11.55 1.84 -5.41
N ASP A 53 -12.42 1.05 -4.75
CA ASP A 53 -12.04 0.12 -3.68
C ASP A 53 -12.08 -1.36 -4.11
N TYR A 54 -11.96 -1.66 -5.41
CA TYR A 54 -11.77 -3.00 -6.03
C TYR A 54 -12.80 -4.10 -5.71
N CYS A 55 -13.78 -3.83 -4.86
CA CYS A 55 -14.73 -4.84 -4.42
C CYS A 55 -15.92 -5.01 -5.33
N PHE A 56 -16.33 -3.94 -6.02
CA PHE A 56 -17.46 -3.97 -6.93
C PHE A 56 -17.02 -3.52 -8.33
N GLN A 57 -17.36 -4.33 -9.33
CA GLN A 57 -17.26 -3.99 -10.73
C GLN A 57 -18.62 -3.49 -11.21
N TYR A 58 -18.61 -2.36 -11.93
CA TYR A 58 -19.79 -1.94 -12.68
C TYR A 58 -19.88 -2.70 -14.01
N THR A 59 -21.00 -3.40 -14.21
CA THR A 59 -21.33 -4.14 -15.44
C THR A 59 -22.67 -3.64 -15.97
N PRO A 60 -22.70 -2.75 -16.98
CA PRO A 60 -23.93 -2.05 -17.39
C PRO A 60 -25.04 -2.99 -17.91
N ASP A 61 -24.67 -4.12 -18.51
CA ASP A 61 -25.61 -5.06 -19.13
C ASP A 61 -26.11 -6.16 -18.18
N SER A 62 -25.78 -6.07 -16.89
CA SER A 62 -26.16 -7.06 -15.88
C SER A 62 -27.51 -6.77 -15.24
N ASP A 63 -28.21 -7.83 -14.81
CA ASP A 63 -29.36 -7.69 -13.93
C ASP A 63 -29.00 -6.99 -12.60
N TYR A 64 -27.73 -7.09 -12.21
CA TYR A 64 -27.16 -6.42 -11.05
C TYR A 64 -25.91 -5.69 -11.49
N PRO A 65 -26.00 -4.38 -11.78
CA PRO A 65 -24.90 -3.63 -12.37
C PRO A 65 -23.68 -3.51 -11.44
N CYS A 66 -23.83 -3.66 -10.14
CA CYS A 66 -22.70 -3.71 -9.19
C CYS A 66 -22.46 -5.16 -8.76
N THR A 67 -21.50 -5.84 -9.40
CA THR A 67 -21.14 -7.22 -9.05
C THR A 67 -19.85 -7.26 -8.25
N ILE A 68 -19.77 -8.16 -7.26
CA ILE A 68 -18.53 -8.38 -6.50
C ILE A 68 -17.44 -8.89 -7.46
N LEU A 69 -16.25 -8.29 -7.40
CA LEU A 69 -15.11 -8.73 -8.21
C LEU A 69 -14.73 -10.17 -7.83
N LYS A 70 -14.49 -11.04 -8.83
CA LYS A 70 -14.02 -12.43 -8.61
C LYS A 70 -12.73 -12.55 -7.79
N VAL A 71 -12.00 -11.45 -7.62
CA VAL A 71 -10.74 -11.45 -6.87
C VAL A 71 -11.00 -11.32 -5.36
N CYS A 72 -12.07 -10.64 -4.96
CA CYS A 72 -12.54 -10.59 -3.59
C CYS A 72 -13.83 -11.41 -3.49
N ASN A 73 -13.72 -12.74 -3.35
CA ASN A 73 -14.86 -13.65 -3.47
C ASN A 73 -15.89 -13.56 -2.32
N GLU A 74 -15.70 -12.68 -1.33
CA GLU A 74 -16.62 -12.54 -0.19
C GLU A 74 -16.78 -11.08 0.24
N TYR A 75 -18.04 -10.64 0.39
CA TYR A 75 -18.41 -9.34 0.97
C TYR A 75 -19.19 -9.56 2.27
N SER A 76 -18.72 -8.95 3.35
CA SER A 76 -19.39 -8.95 4.64
C SER A 76 -20.29 -7.72 4.76
N HIS A 77 -21.61 -7.94 4.76
CA HIS A 77 -22.62 -6.89 4.91
C HIS A 77 -22.57 -6.19 6.27
N THR A 78 -22.06 -6.85 7.32
CA THR A 78 -22.06 -6.31 8.68
C THR A 78 -20.93 -5.31 8.90
N THR A 79 -19.80 -5.50 8.21
CA THR A 79 -18.60 -4.68 8.37
C THR A 79 -18.32 -3.81 7.14
N ASP A 80 -19.10 -3.96 6.08
CA ASP A 80 -18.85 -3.37 4.75
C ASP A 80 -17.39 -3.62 4.31
N THR A 81 -16.91 -4.85 4.52
CA THR A 81 -15.55 -5.25 4.14
C THR A 81 -15.60 -6.41 3.18
N CYS A 82 -14.56 -6.47 2.38
CA CYS A 82 -14.47 -7.34 1.24
C CYS A 82 -13.15 -8.09 1.32
N THR A 83 -13.26 -9.41 1.30
CA THR A 83 -12.18 -10.32 1.65
C THR A 83 -12.03 -11.38 0.58
N ASN A 84 -10.81 -11.83 0.38
CA ASN A 84 -10.55 -13.01 -0.42
C ASN A 84 -10.46 -14.23 0.52
N PRO A 85 -11.41 -15.19 0.49
CA PRO A 85 -11.40 -16.37 1.34
C PRO A 85 -10.20 -17.30 1.07
N ASN A 86 -9.66 -17.26 -0.16
CA ASN A 86 -8.40 -17.92 -0.53
C ASN A 86 -7.19 -16.97 -0.46
N GLY A 87 -7.39 -15.79 0.14
CA GLY A 87 -6.41 -14.73 0.21
C GLY A 87 -5.38 -14.92 1.33
N TYR A 88 -4.56 -13.90 1.50
CA TYR A 88 -3.49 -13.89 2.49
C TYR A 88 -4.05 -13.75 3.90
N ASP A 89 -3.63 -14.63 4.81
CA ASP A 89 -3.98 -14.56 6.23
C ASP A 89 -3.32 -13.36 6.93
N TRP A 90 -4.14 -12.61 7.68
CA TRP A 90 -3.69 -11.44 8.42
C TRP A 90 -2.67 -11.77 9.51
N ARG A 91 -2.77 -12.93 10.18
CA ARG A 91 -1.83 -13.30 11.26
C ARG A 91 -0.45 -13.55 10.68
N THR A 92 -0.39 -14.29 9.58
CA THR A 92 0.85 -14.55 8.86
C THR A 92 1.49 -13.24 8.38
N ALA A 93 0.71 -12.34 7.77
CA ALA A 93 1.20 -11.02 7.37
C ALA A 93 1.71 -10.20 8.58
N PHE A 94 1.01 -10.25 9.71
CA PHE A 94 1.40 -9.56 10.94
C PHE A 94 2.72 -10.11 11.51
N ILE A 95 2.86 -11.43 11.60
CA ILE A 95 4.09 -12.07 12.10
C ILE A 95 5.27 -11.75 11.17
N LEU A 96 5.06 -11.81 9.86
CA LEU A 96 6.08 -11.42 8.88
C LEU A 96 6.43 -9.93 9.02
N SER A 97 5.45 -9.06 9.30
CA SER A 97 5.70 -7.64 9.56
C SER A 97 6.43 -7.42 10.87
N LEU A 98 6.19 -8.23 11.89
CA LEU A 98 6.85 -8.08 13.18
C LEU A 98 8.31 -8.56 13.12
N LEU A 99 8.58 -9.68 12.45
CA LEU A 99 9.89 -10.33 12.44
C LEU A 99 10.78 -9.88 11.28
N LEU A 100 10.20 -9.62 10.10
CA LEU A 100 10.92 -9.43 8.84
C LEU A 100 10.57 -8.10 8.15
N SER A 101 10.01 -7.16 8.90
CA SER A 101 9.60 -5.85 8.38
C SER A 101 10.70 -5.11 7.63
N GLY A 102 11.93 -5.14 8.16
CA GLY A 102 13.05 -4.42 7.56
C GLY A 102 13.34 -4.88 6.13
N THR A 103 12.95 -6.11 5.78
CA THR A 103 13.14 -6.68 4.44
C THR A 103 11.94 -6.46 3.51
N GLY A 104 10.82 -5.98 4.03
CA GLY A 104 9.54 -5.89 3.32
C GLY A 104 8.87 -7.24 3.07
N ALA A 105 9.23 -8.29 3.80
CA ALA A 105 8.68 -9.63 3.62
C ALA A 105 7.15 -9.70 3.75
N ALA A 106 6.57 -8.93 4.67
CA ALA A 106 5.12 -8.84 4.80
C ALA A 106 4.47 -8.29 3.53
N ASN A 107 5.06 -7.24 2.95
CA ASN A 107 4.57 -6.61 1.71
C ASN A 107 4.76 -7.53 0.50
N PHE A 108 5.84 -8.31 0.43
CA PHE A 108 5.99 -9.37 -0.57
C PHE A 108 4.93 -10.47 -0.43
N TYR A 109 4.64 -10.89 0.81
CA TYR A 109 3.63 -11.91 1.06
C TYR A 109 2.24 -11.47 0.58
N ILE A 110 1.85 -10.22 0.83
CA ILE A 110 0.55 -9.68 0.40
C ILE A 110 0.57 -9.12 -1.04
N ASN A 111 1.58 -9.43 -1.86
CA ASN A 111 1.72 -8.94 -3.24
C ASN A 111 1.73 -7.40 -3.43
N ARG A 112 2.21 -6.63 -2.45
CA ARG A 112 2.39 -5.17 -2.52
C ARG A 112 3.84 -4.80 -2.85
N TYR A 113 4.29 -5.17 -4.05
CA TYR A 113 5.69 -5.01 -4.49
C TYR A 113 6.17 -3.56 -4.48
N GLU A 114 5.27 -2.62 -4.74
CA GLU A 114 5.54 -1.18 -4.75
C GLU A 114 5.95 -0.64 -3.38
N LEU A 115 5.60 -1.35 -2.29
CA LEU A 115 6.02 -1.02 -0.92
C LEU A 115 7.18 -1.91 -0.45
N ALA A 116 7.21 -3.16 -0.90
CA ALA A 116 8.26 -4.12 -0.54
C ALA A 116 9.64 -3.73 -1.08
N VAL A 117 9.72 -3.29 -2.34
CA VAL A 117 10.98 -2.96 -3.01
C VAL A 117 11.70 -1.77 -2.36
N PRO A 118 11.03 -0.63 -2.06
CA PRO A 118 11.67 0.47 -1.35
C PRO A 118 12.20 0.09 0.03
N GLN A 119 11.48 -0.74 0.79
CA GLN A 119 11.93 -1.21 2.11
C GLN A 119 13.21 -2.05 2.00
N LEU A 120 13.25 -2.99 1.07
CA LEU A 120 14.44 -3.80 0.81
C LEU A 120 15.63 -2.93 0.37
N PHE A 121 15.38 -1.90 -0.44
CA PHE A 121 16.40 -0.94 -0.87
C PHE A 121 16.97 -0.14 0.32
N LEU A 122 16.12 0.40 1.19
CA LEU A 122 16.55 1.14 2.38
C LEU A 122 17.40 0.27 3.33
N LEU A 123 17.01 -0.99 3.53
CA LEU A 123 17.78 -1.93 4.34
C LEU A 123 19.16 -2.23 3.71
N THR A 124 19.17 -2.49 2.41
CA THR A 124 20.41 -2.75 1.66
C THR A 124 21.36 -1.55 1.73
N LEU A 125 20.82 -0.34 1.57
CA LEU A 125 21.59 0.91 1.70
C LEU A 125 22.15 1.08 3.11
N ALA A 126 21.33 0.86 4.15
CA ALA A 126 21.79 0.91 5.54
C ALA A 126 22.92 -0.09 5.82
N PHE A 127 22.82 -1.30 5.27
CA PHE A 127 23.85 -2.33 5.40
C PHE A 127 25.17 -1.90 4.73
N VAL A 128 25.12 -1.41 3.49
CA VAL A 128 26.31 -0.93 2.78
C VAL A 128 26.97 0.24 3.51
N LEU A 129 26.18 1.18 4.04
CA LEU A 129 26.70 2.31 4.81
C LEU A 129 27.38 1.85 6.12
N GLN A 130 26.79 0.90 6.84
CA GLN A 130 27.39 0.32 8.04
C GLN A 130 28.74 -0.35 7.75
N VAL A 131 28.81 -1.18 6.71
CA VAL A 131 30.06 -1.82 6.28
C VAL A 131 31.11 -0.76 5.95
N THR A 132 30.72 0.29 5.22
CA THR A 132 31.62 1.40 4.87
C THR A 132 32.19 2.11 6.11
N ILE A 133 31.34 2.42 7.10
CA ILE A 133 31.77 3.04 8.36
C ILE A 133 32.75 2.14 9.11
N ILE A 134 32.48 0.82 9.17
CA ILE A 134 33.37 -0.15 9.82
C ILE A 134 34.73 -0.20 9.09
N CYS A 135 34.74 -0.25 7.76
CA CYS A 135 35.97 -0.23 6.96
C CYS A 135 36.80 1.03 7.21
N ILE A 136 36.18 2.21 7.24
CA ILE A 136 36.86 3.48 7.54
C ILE A 136 37.49 3.44 8.94
N ARG A 137 36.75 2.97 9.96
CA ARG A 137 37.24 2.86 11.33
C ARG A 137 38.42 1.88 11.46
N LEU A 138 38.35 0.73 10.80
CA LEU A 138 39.44 -0.26 10.81
C LEU A 138 40.68 0.27 10.10
N TRP A 139 40.51 0.96 8.97
CA TRP A 139 41.61 1.55 8.23
C TRP A 139 42.30 2.67 9.01
N ALA A 140 41.51 3.55 9.65
CA ALA A 140 42.01 4.61 10.52
C ALA A 140 42.77 4.07 11.74
N ARG A 141 42.43 2.89 12.27
CA ARG A 141 43.18 2.24 13.35
C ARG A 141 44.52 1.64 12.89
N LYS A 142 44.57 1.09 11.67
CA LYS A 142 45.75 0.37 11.15
C LYS A 142 46.85 1.33 10.70
N LYS A 143 46.47 2.42 10.05
CA LYS A 143 47.41 3.48 9.68
C LYS A 143 47.59 4.36 10.91
N LYS A 144 48.74 4.33 11.60
CA LYS A 144 49.06 5.36 12.60
C LYS A 144 49.14 6.70 11.83
N VAL A 145 48.03 7.41 11.75
CA VAL A 145 47.89 8.60 10.90
C VAL A 145 48.63 9.76 11.57
N ASP A 146 49.87 10.01 11.16
CA ASP A 146 50.71 11.17 11.57
C ASP A 146 50.43 12.43 10.71
N GLU A 147 49.35 12.45 9.91
CA GLU A 147 48.94 13.62 9.10
C GLU A 147 47.62 14.22 9.61
N ASP A 148 47.71 15.27 10.42
CA ASP A 148 46.58 15.93 11.10
C ASP A 148 45.45 16.37 10.14
N GLY A 149 45.80 16.78 8.91
CA GLY A 149 44.81 17.20 7.90
C GLY A 149 43.96 16.06 7.36
N PHE A 150 44.54 14.87 7.19
CA PHE A 150 43.85 13.72 6.63
C PHE A 150 42.90 13.06 7.64
N LEU A 151 43.25 13.11 8.93
CA LEU A 151 42.39 12.65 10.01
C LEU A 151 41.10 13.48 10.13
N CYS A 152 41.20 14.81 9.96
CA CYS A 152 40.04 15.71 10.03
C CYS A 152 38.99 15.39 8.94
N VAL A 153 39.43 15.22 7.69
CA VAL A 153 38.54 14.89 6.56
C VAL A 153 37.86 13.54 6.75
N MET A 154 38.60 12.52 7.22
CA MET A 154 38.02 11.22 7.54
C MET A 154 36.97 11.31 8.65
N CYS A 155 37.24 12.04 9.73
CA CYS A 155 36.28 12.25 10.82
C CYS A 155 35.01 12.95 10.34
N CYS A 156 35.14 14.03 9.55
CA CYS A 156 34.00 14.73 8.97
C CYS A 156 33.16 13.81 8.06
N SER A 157 33.80 13.04 7.18
CA SER A 157 33.10 12.11 6.30
C SER A 157 32.39 10.98 7.07
N ALA A 158 33.02 10.44 8.11
CA ALA A 158 32.42 9.41 8.96
C ALA A 158 31.24 9.94 9.78
N MET A 159 31.31 11.19 10.26
CA MET A 159 30.17 11.85 10.91
C MET A 159 28.98 12.01 9.95
N ILE A 160 29.23 12.49 8.73
CA ILE A 160 28.17 12.64 7.70
C ILE A 160 27.52 11.29 7.39
N LEU A 161 28.32 10.25 7.14
CA LEU A 161 27.81 8.90 6.87
C LEU A 161 26.99 8.35 8.05
N THR A 162 27.41 8.63 9.29
CA THR A 162 26.68 8.22 10.50
C THR A 162 25.33 8.94 10.61
N ILE A 163 25.28 10.24 10.28
CA ILE A 163 24.02 11.01 10.26
C ILE A 163 23.07 10.46 9.18
N ILE A 164 23.57 10.20 7.97
CA ILE A 164 22.76 9.63 6.88
C ILE A 164 22.18 8.29 7.28
N LEU A 165 23.02 7.41 7.86
CA LEU A 165 22.61 6.11 8.35
C LEU A 165 21.54 6.23 9.45
N LEU A 166 21.70 7.16 10.39
CA LEU A 166 20.71 7.41 11.45
C LEU A 166 19.34 7.79 10.85
N VAL A 167 19.32 8.68 9.85
CA VAL A 167 18.08 9.07 9.17
C VAL A 167 17.42 7.87 8.50
N ILE A 168 18.18 7.04 7.77
CA ILE A 168 17.65 5.83 7.11
C ILE A 168 17.04 4.87 8.13
N VAL A 169 17.73 4.65 9.26
CA VAL A 169 17.24 3.77 10.33
C VAL A 169 15.95 4.32 10.93
N LEU A 170 15.89 5.62 11.24
CA LEU A 170 14.69 6.25 11.78
C LEU A 170 13.51 6.13 10.81
N THR A 171 13.71 6.43 9.53
CA THR A 171 12.68 6.28 8.50
C THR A 171 12.20 4.83 8.40
N SER A 172 13.10 3.86 8.45
CA SER A 172 12.76 2.43 8.39
C SER A 172 11.95 1.99 9.61
N VAL A 173 12.31 2.46 10.80
CA VAL A 173 11.58 2.18 12.04
C VAL A 173 10.19 2.82 12.03
N THR A 174 10.06 4.08 11.60
CA THR A 174 8.75 4.73 11.48
C THR A 174 7.86 4.00 10.48
N TRP A 175 8.40 3.63 9.32
CA TRP A 175 7.67 2.84 8.33
C TRP A 175 7.22 1.51 8.92
N TRP A 176 8.10 0.79 9.61
CA TRP A 176 7.76 -0.47 10.26
C TRP A 176 6.58 -0.35 11.23
N ILE A 177 6.58 0.68 12.08
CA ILE A 177 5.50 0.91 13.05
C ILE A 177 4.18 1.14 12.31
N VAL A 178 4.19 1.98 11.27
CA VAL A 178 2.99 2.27 10.46
C VAL A 178 2.46 0.99 9.79
N ASP A 179 3.32 0.23 9.12
CA ASP A 179 2.92 -1.01 8.46
C ASP A 179 2.36 -2.04 9.47
N THR A 180 3.00 -2.18 10.62
CA THR A 180 2.55 -3.10 11.68
C THR A 180 1.20 -2.70 12.25
N VAL A 181 0.97 -1.41 12.50
CA VAL A 181 -0.33 -0.90 12.98
C VAL A 181 -1.42 -1.12 11.93
N LEU A 182 -1.15 -0.82 10.66
CA LEU A 182 -2.12 -0.99 9.58
C LEU A 182 -2.50 -2.46 9.37
N ILE A 183 -1.54 -3.37 9.45
CA ILE A 183 -1.78 -4.82 9.36
C ILE A 183 -2.53 -5.31 10.59
N TYR A 184 -2.16 -4.86 11.80
CA TYR A 184 -2.85 -5.23 13.05
C TYR A 184 -4.32 -4.79 13.05
N LEU A 185 -4.61 -3.58 12.57
CA LEU A 185 -5.97 -3.07 12.42
C LEU A 185 -6.73 -3.71 11.23
N ASN A 186 -6.09 -4.59 10.47
CA ASN A 186 -6.59 -5.16 9.23
C ASN A 186 -7.04 -4.09 8.20
N GLN A 187 -6.44 -2.91 8.24
CA GLN A 187 -6.72 -1.83 7.29
C GLN A 187 -5.86 -1.92 6.03
N ARG A 188 -4.86 -2.81 6.03
CA ARG A 188 -4.00 -3.04 4.88
C ARG A 188 -4.72 -3.91 3.85
N LEU A 189 -4.67 -3.45 2.59
CA LEU A 189 -5.15 -4.19 1.43
C LEU A 189 -4.01 -5.03 0.83
N ASP A 190 -4.34 -6.18 0.28
CA ASP A 190 -3.43 -6.99 -0.52
C ASP A 190 -3.19 -6.37 -1.91
N GLY A 191 -2.34 -7.02 -2.71
CA GLY A 191 -2.03 -6.62 -4.08
C GLY A 191 -3.23 -6.66 -5.04
N ASN A 192 -4.34 -7.26 -4.60
CA ASN A 192 -5.60 -7.31 -5.33
C ASN A 192 -6.62 -6.26 -4.85
N GLY A 193 -6.27 -5.48 -3.82
CA GLY A 193 -7.17 -4.48 -3.23
C GLY A 193 -8.18 -5.04 -2.23
N CYS A 194 -8.06 -6.31 -1.82
CA CYS A 194 -8.94 -6.91 -0.82
C CYS A 194 -8.32 -6.83 0.58
N HIS A 195 -9.14 -6.81 1.63
CA HIS A 195 -8.64 -6.95 3.00
C HIS A 195 -8.12 -8.38 3.25
N LEU A 196 -7.16 -8.50 4.17
CA LEU A 196 -6.59 -9.78 4.56
C LEU A 196 -7.65 -10.65 5.25
N SER A 197 -7.57 -11.97 5.00
CA SER A 197 -8.51 -12.94 5.52
C SER A 197 -8.33 -13.11 7.02
N LYS A 198 -9.44 -13.01 7.78
CA LYS A 198 -9.51 -13.35 9.20
C LYS A 198 -9.97 -14.80 9.35
N SER A 199 -9.13 -15.77 8.97
CA SER A 199 -9.43 -17.16 9.27
C SER A 199 -9.45 -17.36 10.80
N SER A 200 -10.61 -17.77 11.31
CA SER A 200 -10.87 -18.05 12.73
C SER A 200 -10.23 -19.35 13.18
#